data_AF-L7KHT1-F1
#
_entry.id   AF-L7KHT1-F1
#
_cell.length_a   1.000
_cell.length_b   1.000
_cell.length_c   1.000
_cell.angle_alpha   90.00
_cell.angle_beta   90.00
_cell.angle_gamma   90.00
#
_symmetry.space_group_name_H-M   'P 1'
#
loop_
_entity.id
_entity.type
_entity.pdbx_description
1 polymer ?
#
loop_
_entity_poly.entity_id
_entity_poly.type
_entity_poly.pdbx_seq_one_letter_code
_entity_poly.pdbx_strand_id
1 'polypeptide(L)' 'MRLTEFTELMTTEFGVSSADTILADHVLIEFGGRTGAQAIEDGVDPRDVWVAICRDFDVPRSRW' A
#
# COMPACT_ATOMS: atom_id res chain seq x y z
N MET A 1 -6.06 9.74 1.15
CA MET A 1 -7.34 9.07 0.75
C MET A 1 -7.95 8.43 1.99
N ARG A 2 -9.21 7.99 1.99
CA ARG A 2 -9.74 7.29 3.17
C ARG A 2 -9.14 5.88 3.25
N LEU A 3 -9.00 5.36 4.48
CA LEU A 3 -8.45 4.02 4.70
C LEU A 3 -9.27 2.93 4.00
N THR A 4 -10.61 3.06 3.98
CA THR A 4 -11.49 2.12 3.28
C THR A 4 -11.23 2.10 1.77
N GLU A 5 -11.08 3.28 1.14
CA GLU A 5 -10.76 3.38 -0.30
C GLU A 5 -9.41 2.74 -0.61
N PHE A 6 -8.43 2.92 0.28
CA PHE A 6 -7.13 2.27 0.17
C PHE A 6 -7.21 0.75 0.24
N THR A 7 -7.94 0.21 1.21
CA THR A 7 -8.16 -1.24 1.34
C THR A 7 -8.88 -1.80 0.10
N GLU A 8 -9.85 -1.08 -0.45
CA GLU A 8 -10.53 -1.47 -1.68
C GLU A 8 -9.57 -1.51 -2.88
N LEU A 9 -8.67 -0.52 -3.03
CA LEU A 9 -7.66 -0.50 -4.08
C LEU A 9 -6.66 -1.66 -3.94
N MET A 10 -6.16 -1.89 -2.72
CA MET A 10 -5.24 -2.99 -2.43
C MET A 10 -5.85 -4.35 -2.80
N THR A 11 -7.08 -4.59 -2.38
CA THR A 11 -7.79 -5.84 -2.69
C THR A 11 -8.18 -5.96 -4.16
N THR A 12 -8.44 -4.86 -4.85
CA THR A 12 -8.74 -4.84 -6.29
C THR A 12 -7.52 -5.17 -7.14
N GLU A 13 -6.36 -4.57 -6.85
CA GLU A 13 -5.15 -4.81 -7.66
C GLU A 13 -4.44 -6.12 -7.32
N PHE A 14 -4.42 -6.53 -6.05
CA PHE A 14 -3.62 -7.68 -5.59
C PHE A 14 -4.45 -8.88 -5.13
N GLY A 15 -5.76 -8.71 -4.93
CA GLY A 15 -6.61 -9.71 -4.29
C GLY A 15 -6.50 -9.70 -2.76
N VAL A 16 -7.55 -10.16 -2.07
CA VAL A 16 -7.67 -10.07 -0.60
C VAL A 16 -6.47 -10.70 0.12
N SER A 17 -6.13 -11.95 -0.21
CA SER A 17 -5.05 -12.66 0.49
C SER A 17 -3.67 -12.03 0.27
N SER A 18 -3.36 -11.63 -0.96
CA SER A 18 -2.06 -11.02 -1.26
C SER A 18 -1.96 -9.60 -0.72
N ALA A 19 -3.06 -8.84 -0.73
CA ALA A 19 -3.11 -7.48 -0.19
C ALA A 19 -2.71 -7.43 1.29
N ASP A 20 -3.27 -8.34 2.10
CA ASP A 20 -2.95 -8.42 3.53
C ASP A 20 -1.47 -8.78 3.75
N THR A 21 -0.94 -9.75 3.01
CA THR A 21 0.50 -10.12 3.06
C THR A 21 1.39 -8.96 2.62
N ILE A 22 1.07 -8.25 1.54
CA ILE A 22 1.85 -7.10 1.07
C ILE A 22 1.88 -6.00 2.13
N LEU A 23 0.73 -5.69 2.74
CA LEU A 23 0.68 -4.66 3.78
C LEU A 23 1.49 -5.03 5.02
N ALA A 24 1.46 -6.31 5.41
CA ALA A 24 2.13 -6.80 6.60
C ALA A 24 3.64 -6.98 6.40
N ASP A 25 4.08 -7.49 5.24
CA ASP A 25 5.43 -8.02 5.06
C ASP A 25 6.28 -7.23 4.06
N HIS A 26 5.68 -6.48 3.13
CA HIS A 26 6.45 -5.72 2.14
C HIS A 26 7.01 -4.44 2.74
N VAL A 27 8.33 -4.31 2.71
CA VAL A 27 9.06 -3.17 3.28
C VAL A 27 9.19 -2.06 2.23
N LEU A 28 8.67 -0.88 2.57
CA LEU A 28 8.71 0.32 1.74
C LEU A 28 9.92 1.18 2.14
N ILE A 29 10.94 1.21 1.28
CA ILE A 29 12.19 1.95 1.51
C ILE A 29 11.93 3.45 1.66
N GLU A 30 10.97 4.00 0.90
CA GLU A 30 10.55 5.41 0.96
C GLU A 30 10.03 5.82 2.35
N PHE A 31 9.55 4.87 3.15
CA PHE A 31 9.08 5.10 4.52
C PHE A 31 10.11 4.68 5.57
N GLY A 32 11.39 4.65 5.23
CA GLY A 32 12.46 4.32 6.18
C GLY A 32 12.52 2.84 6.53
N GLY A 33 12.08 1.96 5.62
CA GLY A 33 12.09 0.51 5.81
C GLY A 33 10.92 -0.02 6.64
N ARG A 34 9.82 0.76 6.73
CA ARG A 34 8.56 0.31 7.34
C ARG A 34 7.71 -0.44 6.34
N THR A 35 6.85 -1.32 6.84
CA THR A 35 5.81 -1.96 6.03
C THR A 35 4.65 -1.01 5.78
N GLY A 36 3.78 -1.35 4.82
CA GLY A 36 2.57 -0.57 4.55
C GLY A 36 1.70 -0.40 5.80
N ALA A 37 1.49 -1.48 6.55
CA ALA A 37 0.74 -1.45 7.81
C ALA A 37 1.38 -0.53 8.85
N GLN A 38 2.70 -0.63 9.05
CA GLN A 38 3.43 0.22 10.00
C GLN A 38 3.38 1.71 9.60
N ALA A 39 3.50 2.01 8.31
CA ALA A 39 3.41 3.39 7.82
C ALA A 39 2.03 4.00 8.12
N ILE A 40 0.96 3.23 7.94
CA ILE A 40 -0.41 3.67 8.26
C ILE A 40 -0.59 3.89 9.76
N GLU A 41 -0.09 2.98 10.61
CA GLU A 41 -0.14 3.10 12.07
C GLU A 41 0.60 4.36 12.57
N ASP A 42 1.73 4.69 11.93
CA ASP A 42 2.52 5.88 12.21
C ASP A 42 1.90 7.18 11.62
N GLY A 43 0.74 7.09 10.99
CA GLY A 43 -0.03 8.24 10.50
C GLY A 43 0.34 8.75 9.10
N VAL A 44 1.05 7.94 8.30
CA VAL A 44 1.28 8.26 6.88
C VAL A 44 -0.06 8.22 6.13
N ASP A 45 -0.28 9.15 5.18
CA ASP A 45 -1.51 9.16 4.39
C ASP A 45 -1.61 7.86 3.57
N PRO A 46 -2.75 7.15 3.58
CA PRO A 46 -2.93 5.94 2.80
C PRO A 46 -2.67 6.10 1.30
N ARG A 47 -2.81 7.33 0.77
CA ARG A 47 -2.51 7.65 -0.64
C ARG A 47 -1.02 7.58 -0.91
N ASP A 48 -0.20 8.03 0.02
CA ASP A 48 1.25 7.97 -0.13
C ASP A 48 1.72 6.50 -0.03
N VAL A 49 1.14 5.73 0.89
CA VAL A 49 1.40 4.29 1.01
C VAL A 49 0.99 3.55 -0.27
N TRP A 50 -0.19 3.85 -0.82
CA TRP A 50 -0.65 3.29 -2.09
C TRP A 50 0.31 3.57 -3.24
N VAL A 51 0.74 4.83 -3.39
CA VAL A 51 1.64 5.23 -4.46
C VAL A 51 3.01 4.53 -4.33
N ALA A 52 3.52 4.36 -3.11
CA ALA A 52 4.76 3.63 -2.88
C ALA A 52 4.63 2.14 -3.25
N ILE A 53 3.54 1.47 -2.83
CA ILE A 53 3.25 0.08 -3.21
C ILE A 53 3.13 -0.03 -4.74
N CYS A 54 2.38 0.87 -5.38
CA CYS A 54 2.22 0.89 -6.82
C CYS A 54 3.54 1.02 -7.58
N ARG A 55 4.52 1.76 -7.05
CA ARG A 55 5.87 1.86 -7.64
C ARG A 55 6.64 0.56 -7.47
N ASP A 56 6.64 -0.03 -6.28
CA ASP A 56 7.41 -1.23 -5.97
C ASP A 56 6.89 -2.48 -6.71
N PHE A 57 5.59 -2.52 -7.01
CA PHE A 57 4.94 -3.62 -7.72
C PHE A 57 4.68 -3.32 -9.20
N ASP A 58 5.26 -2.25 -9.75
CA ASP A 58 5.11 -1.84 -11.15
C ASP A 58 3.64 -1.74 -11.62
N VAL A 59 2.75 -1.29 -10.74
CA VAL A 59 1.34 -1.08 -11.07
C VAL A 59 1.24 0.02 -12.14
N PRO A 60 0.48 -0.17 -13.24
CA PRO A 60 0.34 0.85 -14.25
C PRO A 60 -0.24 2.16 -13.70
N ARG A 61 0.33 3.32 -14.08
CA ARG A 61 -0.12 4.64 -13.62
C ARG A 61 -1.59 4.98 -13.88
N SER A 62 -2.23 4.31 -14.83
CA SER A 62 -3.67 4.45 -15.07
C SER A 62 -4.55 3.87 -13.95
N ARG A 63 -3.95 3.19 -12.97
CA ARG A 63 -4.63 2.51 -11.86
C ARG A 63 -4.29 3.08 -10.47
N TRP A 64 -3.60 4.22 -10.41
CA TRP A 64 -3.15 4.84 -9.15
C TRP A 64 -4.18 5.81 -8.59
#